data_AF-A0A9E1MM65-F1
#
_entry.id   AF-A0A9E1MM65-F1
#
_cell.length_a   1.000
_cell.length_b   1.000
_cell.length_c   1.000
_cell.angle_alpha   90.00
_cell.angle_beta   90.00
_cell.angle_gamma   90.00
#
_symmetry.space_group_name_H-M   'P 1'
#
loop_
_entity.id
_entity.type
_entity.pdbx_description
1 polymer ?
#
loop_
_entity_poly.entity_id
_entity_poly.type
_entity_poly.pdbx_seq_one_letter_code
_entity_poly.pdbx_strand_id
1 'polypeptide(L)'
;MAKTKAEKIAGIEEEIRQLENRRRKLVQEQKAQERKDRTKRLCRRMGLFESLVPDSIPLTEEQFKIFLEQTIATEHSRRILDGLTARNAAAPAAEAAYTAQESREDGDADGGGLQG
;
A
#
# COMPACT_ATOMS: atom_id res chain seq x y z
N MET A 1 56.13 9.34 -35.11
CA MET A 1 55.36 8.43 -35.98
C MET A 1 53.88 8.74 -35.80
N ALA A 2 53.15 9.07 -36.87
CA ALA A 2 51.70 9.28 -36.79
C ALA A 2 51.01 7.91 -36.73
N LYS A 3 50.00 7.76 -35.85
CA LYS A 3 49.19 6.54 -35.79
C LYS A 3 48.61 6.22 -37.16
N THR A 4 48.72 4.96 -37.56
CA THR A 4 48.15 4.45 -38.81
C THR A 4 46.62 4.52 -38.77
N LYS A 5 45.97 4.51 -39.94
CA LYS A 5 44.49 4.55 -40.01
C LYS A 5 43.86 3.36 -39.28
N ALA A 6 44.48 2.18 -39.33
CA ALA A 6 44.01 0.97 -38.65
C ALA A 6 44.06 1.10 -37.12
N GLU A 7 45.14 1.63 -36.56
CA GLU A 7 45.25 1.87 -35.11
C GLU A 7 44.22 2.90 -34.60
N LYS A 8 43.87 3.89 -35.44
CA LYS A 8 42.80 4.85 -35.11
C LYS A 8 41.43 4.19 -35.10
N ILE A 9 41.13 3.32 -36.06
CA ILE A 9 39.86 2.57 -36.12
C ILE A 9 39.72 1.66 -34.90
N ALA A 10 40.75 0.87 -34.58
CA ALA A 10 40.74 0.00 -33.41
C ALA A 10 40.55 0.77 -32.09
N GLY A 11 41.16 1.96 -31.98
CA GLY A 11 40.94 2.86 -30.84
C GLY A 11 39.49 3.34 -30.71
N ILE A 12 38.87 3.72 -31.83
CA ILE A 12 37.46 4.16 -31.87
C ILE A 12 36.51 3.00 -31.52
N GLU A 13 36.75 1.79 -32.03
CA GLU A 13 35.94 0.61 -31.72
C GLU A 13 35.95 0.25 -30.24
N GLU A 14 37.12 0.34 -29.60
CA GLU A 14 37.25 0.13 -28.16
C GLU A 14 36.54 1.24 -27.36
N GLU A 15 36.63 2.50 -27.82
CA GLU A 15 35.89 3.60 -27.20
C GLU A 15 34.37 3.42 -27.31
N ILE A 16 33.86 2.99 -28.47
CA ILE A 16 32.44 2.65 -28.66
C ILE A 16 32.03 1.56 -27.66
N ARG A 17 32.82 0.50 -27.54
CA ARG A 17 32.55 -0.60 -26.60
C ARG A 17 32.49 -0.12 -25.16
N GLN A 18 33.43 0.75 -24.76
CA GLN A 18 33.46 1.32 -23.42
C GLN A 18 32.24 2.20 -23.15
N LEU A 19 31.87 3.05 -24.11
CA LEU A 19 30.70 3.91 -24.02
C LEU A 19 29.40 3.10 -23.93
N GLU A 20 29.26 2.03 -24.71
CA GLU A 20 28.11 1.13 -24.61
C GLU A 20 28.00 0.47 -23.23
N ASN A 21 29.12 0.00 -22.68
CA ASN A 21 29.16 -0.60 -21.35
C ASN A 21 28.78 0.42 -20.28
N ARG A 22 29.25 1.67 -20.41
CA ARG A 22 28.89 2.76 -19.50
C ARG A 22 27.41 3.10 -19.59
N ARG A 23 26.84 3.17 -20.79
CA ARG A 23 25.41 3.38 -21.03
C ARG A 23 24.57 2.29 -20.36
N ARG A 24 24.95 1.01 -20.53
CA ARG A 24 24.23 -0.12 -19.91
C ARG A 24 24.21 0.00 -18.38
N LYS A 25 25.34 0.35 -17.76
CA LYS A 25 25.43 0.57 -16.31
C LYS A 25 24.52 1.71 -15.84
N LEU A 26 24.58 2.87 -16.51
CA LEU A 26 23.74 4.02 -16.17
C LEU A 26 22.24 3.71 -16.26
N VAL A 27 21.80 2.97 -17.29
CA VAL A 27 20.39 2.56 -17.42
C VAL A 27 19.98 1.61 -16.28
N GLN A 28 20.85 0.70 -15.87
CA GLN A 28 20.57 -0.20 -14.74
C GLN A 28 20.48 0.56 -13.42
N GLU A 29 21.40 1.50 -13.18
CA GLU A 29 21.41 2.38 -12.01
C GLU A 29 20.15 3.24 -11.95
N GLN A 30 19.76 3.85 -13.08
CA GLN A 30 18.52 4.63 -13.19
C GLN A 30 17.29 3.78 -12.85
N LYS A 31 17.14 2.59 -13.45
CA LYS A 31 16.02 1.69 -13.15
C LYS A 31 16.01 1.24 -11.69
N ALA A 32 17.18 1.01 -11.10
CA ALA A 32 17.28 0.67 -9.68
C ALA A 32 16.85 1.85 -8.79
N GLN A 33 17.23 3.07 -9.17
CA GLN A 33 16.84 4.28 -8.47
C GLN A 33 15.34 4.54 -8.58
N GLU A 34 14.75 4.41 -9.77
CA GLU A 34 13.30 4.53 -9.99
C GLU A 34 12.50 3.53 -9.16
N ARG A 35 12.98 2.28 -9.03
CA ARG A 35 12.35 1.29 -8.14
C ARG A 35 12.42 1.71 -6.68
N LYS A 36 13.57 2.20 -6.22
CA LYS A 36 13.75 2.69 -4.83
C LYS A 36 12.81 3.87 -4.56
N ASP A 37 12.75 4.83 -5.48
CA ASP A 37 11.91 6.02 -5.36
C ASP A 37 10.43 5.65 -5.38
N ARG A 38 10.02 4.73 -6.26
CA ARG A 38 8.67 4.15 -6.28
C ARG A 38 8.34 3.48 -4.95
N THR A 39 9.18 2.61 -4.43
CA THR A 39 8.94 1.94 -3.14
C THR A 39 8.82 2.96 -2.00
N LYS A 40 9.74 3.93 -1.93
CA LYS A 40 9.70 5.00 -0.92
C LYS A 40 8.44 5.84 -1.03
N ARG A 41 7.97 6.12 -2.24
CA ARG A 41 6.71 6.84 -2.49
C ARG A 41 5.51 6.03 -2.02
N LEU A 42 5.41 4.76 -2.42
CA LEU A 42 4.31 3.87 -2.03
C LEU A 42 4.21 3.67 -0.51
N CYS A 43 5.34 3.54 0.18
CA CYS A 43 5.32 3.45 1.65
C CYS A 43 4.77 4.73 2.29
N ARG A 44 5.17 5.91 1.79
CA ARG A 44 4.70 7.19 2.34
C ARG A 44 3.25 7.50 2.01
N ARG A 45 2.78 7.08 0.84
CA ARG A 45 1.45 7.43 0.31
C ARG A 45 0.41 6.34 0.50
N MET A 46 0.76 5.26 1.22
CA MET A 46 -0.03 4.05 1.37
C MET A 46 -0.33 3.44 0.00
N GLY A 47 0.44 2.44 -0.44
CA GLY A 47 0.33 1.89 -1.80
C GLY A 47 -1.09 1.50 -2.26
N LEU A 48 -1.98 1.18 -1.32
CA LEU A 48 -3.42 0.99 -1.58
C LEU A 48 -4.08 2.24 -2.18
N PHE A 49 -3.74 3.42 -1.69
CA PHE A 49 -4.27 4.69 -2.18
C PHE A 49 -3.90 4.93 -3.65
N GLU A 50 -2.63 4.77 -4.03
CA GLU A 50 -2.21 4.93 -5.45
C GLU A 50 -2.87 3.89 -6.36
N SER A 51 -3.24 2.72 -5.84
CA SER A 51 -4.00 1.71 -6.60
C SER A 51 -5.46 2.10 -6.80
N LEU A 52 -6.08 2.79 -5.83
CA LEU A 52 -7.47 3.24 -5.90
C LEU A 52 -7.60 4.57 -6.67
N VAL A 53 -6.57 5.43 -6.60
CA VAL A 53 -6.55 6.76 -7.21
C VAL A 53 -5.24 6.94 -8.01
N PRO A 54 -5.13 6.35 -9.21
CA PRO A 54 -3.94 6.45 -10.05
C PRO A 54 -3.57 7.90 -10.43
N ASP A 55 -4.58 8.77 -10.53
CA ASP A 55 -4.40 10.20 -10.84
C ASP A 55 -3.64 10.96 -9.73
N SER A 56 -3.47 10.34 -8.56
CA SER A 56 -2.63 10.90 -7.50
C SER A 56 -1.13 10.67 -7.74
N ILE A 57 -0.73 9.70 -8.57
CA ILE A 57 0.68 9.37 -8.85
C ILE A 57 1.52 10.60 -9.26
N PRO A 58 1.09 11.47 -10.18
CA PRO A 58 1.87 12.64 -10.60
C PRO A 58 1.95 13.76 -9.56
N LEU A 59 1.14 13.74 -8.49
CA LEU A 59 1.14 14.79 -7.48
C LEU A 59 2.45 14.78 -6.68
N THR A 60 2.94 15.97 -6.33
CA THR A 60 4.05 16.12 -5.38
C THR A 60 3.64 15.66 -3.98
N GLU A 61 4.62 15.49 -3.09
CA GLU A 61 4.37 15.09 -1.70
C GLU A 61 3.43 16.09 -0.99
N GLU A 62 3.61 17.39 -1.24
CA GLU A 62 2.75 18.44 -0.68
C GLU A 62 1.33 18.43 -1.29
N GLN A 63 1.22 18.32 -2.61
CA GLN A 63 -0.08 18.26 -3.29
C GLN A 63 -0.89 17.03 -2.83
N PHE A 64 -0.22 15.89 -2.63
CA PHE A 64 -0.83 14.69 -2.10
C PHE A 64 -1.39 14.90 -0.70
N LYS A 65 -0.60 15.54 0.17
CA LYS A 65 -0.99 15.83 1.55
C LYS A 65 -2.23 16.72 1.58
N ILE A 66 -2.22 17.81 0.83
CA ILE A 66 -3.38 18.72 0.71
C ILE A 66 -4.61 17.97 0.20
N PHE A 67 -4.46 17.17 -0.85
CA PHE A 67 -5.56 16.36 -1.39
C PHE A 67 -6.14 15.41 -0.34
N LEU A 68 -5.30 14.70 0.40
CA LEU A 68 -5.73 13.77 1.43
C LEU A 68 -6.45 14.51 2.57
N GLU A 69 -5.87 15.61 3.06
CA GLU A 69 -6.44 16.44 4.13
C GLU A 69 -7.82 16.99 3.76
N GLN A 70 -7.97 17.52 2.55
CA GLN A 70 -9.25 18.01 2.06
C GLN A 70 -10.26 16.88 1.90
N THR A 71 -9.84 15.72 1.39
CA THR A 71 -10.72 14.56 1.17
C THR A 71 -11.29 14.02 2.47
N ILE A 72 -10.46 13.87 3.51
CA ILE A 72 -10.92 13.37 4.83
C ILE A 72 -11.70 14.43 5.61
N ALA A 73 -11.49 15.72 5.35
CA ALA A 73 -12.23 16.80 5.98
C ALA A 73 -13.67 16.94 5.47
N THR A 74 -14.01 16.31 4.34
CA THR A 74 -15.38 16.36 3.80
C THR A 74 -16.38 15.68 4.72
N GLU A 75 -17.60 16.20 4.75
CA GLU A 75 -18.70 15.62 5.53
C GLU A 75 -19.01 14.19 5.08
N HIS A 76 -18.94 13.93 3.77
CA HIS A 76 -19.20 12.60 3.21
C HIS A 76 -18.22 11.55 3.75
N SER A 77 -16.92 11.85 3.77
CA SER A 77 -15.89 10.97 4.31
C SER A 77 -16.13 10.65 5.79
N ARG A 78 -16.51 11.66 6.60
CA ARG A 78 -16.81 11.46 8.03
C ARG A 78 -18.04 10.58 8.23
N ARG A 79 -19.13 10.84 7.50
CA ARG A 79 -20.36 10.01 7.58
C ARG A 79 -20.11 8.56 7.23
N ILE A 80 -19.28 8.28 6.22
CA ILE A 80 -18.88 6.90 5.88
C ILE A 80 -18.12 6.25 7.04
N LEU A 81 -17.13 6.97 7.60
CA LEU A 81 -16.33 6.47 8.72
C LEU A 81 -17.20 6.18 9.96
N ASP A 82 -18.11 7.08 10.31
CA ASP A 82 -19.04 6.90 11.42
C ASP A 82 -19.94 5.69 11.19
N GLY A 83 -20.47 5.54 9.98
CA GLY A 83 -21.32 4.40 9.61
C GLY A 83 -20.61 3.05 9.65
N LEU A 84 -19.31 2.99 9.34
CA LEU A 84 -18.50 1.77 9.47
C LEU A 84 -18.15 1.47 10.94
N THR A 85 -17.79 2.50 11.69
CA THR A 85 -17.48 2.39 13.13
C THR A 85 -18.68 1.89 13.93
N ALA A 86 -19.87 2.44 13.68
CA ALA A 86 -21.09 2.04 14.35
C ALA A 86 -21.47 0.57 14.08
N ARG A 87 -21.30 0.09 12.83
CA ARG A 87 -21.53 -1.32 12.48
C ARG A 87 -20.58 -2.25 13.22
N ASN A 88 -19.30 -1.89 13.28
CA ASN A 88 -18.30 -2.69 13.97
C ASN A 88 -18.54 -2.73 15.49
N ALA A 89 -19.09 -1.66 16.08
CA ALA A 89 -19.48 -1.63 17.50
C ALA A 89 -20.73 -2.48 17.80
N ALA A 90 -21.64 -2.63 16.83
CA ALA A 90 -22.87 -3.42 17.00
C ALA A 90 -22.66 -4.94 16.86
N ALA A 91 -21.64 -5.38 16.12
CA ALA A 91 -21.32 -6.80 15.94
C ALA A 91 -21.00 -7.56 17.26
N PRO A 92 -20.14 -7.07 18.17
CA PRO A 92 -19.87 -7.75 19.44
C PRO A 92 -21.06 -7.72 20.41
N ALA A 93 -21.97 -6.75 20.30
CA ALA A 93 -23.18 -6.69 21.12
C ALA A 93 -24.20 -7.77 20.72
N ALA A 94 -24.28 -8.11 19.43
CA ALA A 94 -25.14 -9.18 18.93
C ALA A 94 -24.59 -10.58 19.28
N GLU A 95 -23.27 -10.81 19.17
CA GLU A 95 -22.65 -12.08 19.58
C GLU A 95 -22.73 -12.33 21.09
N ALA A 96 -22.54 -11.29 21.91
CA ALA A 96 -22.68 -11.39 23.37
C ALA A 96 -24.13 -11.63 23.79
N ALA A 97 -25.11 -11.05 23.08
CA ALA A 97 -26.52 -11.30 23.34
C ALA A 97 -26.94 -12.74 22.96
N TYR A 98 -26.42 -13.27 21.87
CA TYR A 98 -26.70 -14.65 21.43
C TYR A 98 -26.12 -15.70 22.39
N THR A 99 -24.86 -15.54 22.83
CA THR A 99 -24.22 -16.45 23.82
C THR A 99 -24.86 -16.37 25.21
N ALA A 100 -25.36 -15.21 25.62
CA ALA A 100 -26.11 -15.05 26.86
C ALA A 100 -27.53 -15.67 26.81
N GLN A 101 -28.09 -15.87 25.61
CA GLN A 101 -29.39 -16.48 25.42
C GLN A 101 -29.29 -18.02 25.38
N GLU A 102 -28.28 -18.58 24.70
CA GLU A 102 -28.00 -20.04 24.72
C GLU A 102 -27.68 -20.56 26.14
N SER A 103 -26.96 -19.78 26.96
CA SER A 103 -26.65 -20.15 28.35
C SER A 103 -27.83 -20.03 29.33
N ARG A 104 -28.96 -19.45 28.91
CA ARG A 104 -30.19 -19.38 29.71
C ARG A 104 -31.18 -20.51 29.42
N GLU A 105 -31.05 -21.21 28.30
CA GLU A 105 -32.00 -22.27 27.90
C GLU A 105 -31.65 -23.66 28.45
N ASP A 106 -30.42 -23.89 28.95
CA ASP A 106 -29.98 -25.16 29.57
C ASP A 106 -30.26 -25.27 31.10
N GLY A 107 -31.07 -24.36 31.65
CA GLY A 107 -31.23 -24.19 33.10
C GLY A 107 -32.52 -24.73 33.75
N ASP A 108 -33.42 -25.38 33.01
CA ASP A 108 -34.71 -25.81 33.55
C ASP A 108 -35.05 -27.26 33.18
N ALA A 109 -34.42 -28.21 33.89
CA ALA A 109 -34.84 -29.60 33.92
C ALA A 109 -34.87 -30.12 35.37
N ASP A 110 -36.10 -30.16 35.88
CA ASP A 110 -36.65 -31.15 36.80
C ASP A 110 -36.34 -30.98 38.30
N GLY A 111 -37.25 -30.29 38.97
CA GLY A 111 -37.53 -30.51 40.38
C GLY A 111 -38.58 -31.62 40.55
N GLY A 112 -38.33 -32.59 41.43
CA GLY A 112 -39.41 -33.45 41.91
C GLY A 112 -39.02 -34.70 42.70
N GLY A 113 -39.12 -34.60 44.03
CA GLY A 113 -39.46 -35.72 44.93
C GLY A 113 -38.29 -36.56 45.45
N LEU A 114 -38.33 -37.16 46.64
CA LEU A 114 -39.35 -37.28 47.68
C LEU A 114 -38.61 -37.74 48.96
N GLN A 115 -39.14 -37.34 50.12
CA GLN A 115 -38.70 -37.81 51.44
C GLN A 115 -38.82 -39.33 51.59
N GLY A 116 -37.84 -39.92 52.27
CA GLY A 116 -37.84 -41.26 52.84
C GLY A 116 -36.86 -41.33 53.99
#